data_AF-A0A931YAU5-F1
#
_entry.id   AF-A0A931YAU5-F1
#
_cell.length_a   1.000
_cell.length_b   1.000
_cell.length_c   1.000
_cell.angle_alpha   90.00
_cell.angle_beta   90.00
_cell.angle_gamma   90.00
#
_symmetry.space_group_name_H-M   'P 1'
#
loop_
_entity.id
_entity.type
_entity.pdbx_description
1 polymer ?
#
loop_
_entity_poly.entity_id
_entity_poly.type
_entity_poly.pdbx_seq_one_letter_code
_entity_poly.pdbx_strand_id
1 'polypeptide(L)'
;MEEIKLAENIKKYELPESNILELDENSIIRQKNSDYYKGLKEEGIDWPIEIQGGGRSFYNKKEFEIAYPVGDVFLSFAITAHELGHLRQGEINPLFADEELGSPSPKKQAETEFHPDTEQDAWQRGLERIKKHCPEYLKLIDNKFQKYKKNGKFSQFKDFEEFYKYVVSVSLRITSFNDKFEDDNTVPNIEKGRLLGKMIKKDELTNDFFNNQEQWRTGEKADRNILKEFVKKMAIKIAEEAY
;
A
#
# COMPACT_ATOMS: atom_id res chain seq x y z
N MET A 1 18.07 -32.74 30.98
CA MET A 1 17.34 -31.86 30.04
C MET A 1 18.27 -30.71 29.75
N GLU A 2 19.04 -30.85 28.67
CA GLU A 2 19.84 -29.74 28.16
C GLU A 2 18.90 -28.74 27.49
N GLU A 3 18.93 -27.51 27.96
CA GLU A 3 18.34 -26.36 27.28
C GLU A 3 19.00 -26.27 25.90
N ILE A 4 18.27 -26.71 24.87
CA ILE A 4 18.59 -26.38 23.50
C ILE A 4 18.43 -24.87 23.39
N LYS A 5 19.53 -24.14 23.61
CA LYS A 5 19.68 -22.76 23.17
C LYS A 5 19.60 -22.78 21.65
N LEU A 6 18.38 -22.61 21.13
CA LEU A 6 18.15 -22.30 19.73
C LEU A 6 18.59 -20.84 19.50
N ALA A 7 19.90 -20.61 19.58
CA ALA A 7 20.53 -19.42 19.02
C ALA A 7 20.77 -19.70 17.53
N GLU A 8 19.69 -19.84 16.76
CA GLU A 8 19.78 -19.92 15.31
C GLU A 8 19.61 -18.51 14.72
N ASN A 9 20.64 -18.10 13.99
CA ASN A 9 20.81 -16.80 13.35
C ASN A 9 19.52 -16.24 12.73
N ILE A 10 18.91 -15.26 13.41
CA ILE A 10 17.96 -14.36 12.76
C ILE A 10 18.73 -13.66 11.64
N LYS A 11 18.52 -14.07 10.39
CA LYS A 11 19.05 -13.39 9.21
C LYS A 11 18.38 -12.03 9.17
N LYS A 12 19.10 -10.97 9.55
CA LYS A 12 18.60 -9.60 9.50
C LYS A 12 18.41 -9.19 8.05
N TYR A 13 17.22 -8.71 7.73
CA TYR A 13 16.95 -8.00 6.47
C TYR A 13 17.50 -6.58 6.57
N GLU A 14 17.82 -6.01 5.42
CA GLU A 14 18.26 -4.62 5.31
C GLU A 14 17.25 -3.82 4.48
N LEU A 15 17.17 -2.51 4.74
CA LEU A 15 16.50 -1.56 3.85
C LEU A 15 17.57 -0.63 3.26
N PRO A 16 18.15 -0.97 2.10
CA PRO A 16 19.05 -0.06 1.40
C PRO A 16 18.34 1.25 1.10
N GLU A 17 19.01 2.39 1.30
CA GLU A 17 18.39 3.69 1.01
C GLU A 17 17.98 3.83 -0.45
N SER A 18 18.66 3.14 -1.37
CA SER A 18 18.33 3.08 -2.79
C SER A 18 16.99 2.39 -3.08
N ASN A 19 16.48 1.60 -2.15
CA ASN A 19 15.25 0.84 -2.28
C ASN A 19 14.04 1.56 -1.64
N ILE A 20 14.25 2.81 -1.19
CA ILE A 20 13.19 3.69 -0.70
C ILE A 20 12.86 4.67 -1.83
N LEU A 21 11.76 4.38 -2.53
CA LEU A 21 11.33 5.10 -3.71
C LEU A 21 10.18 6.04 -3.35
N GLU A 22 10.35 7.32 -3.69
CA GLU A 22 9.30 8.30 -3.52
C GLU A 22 8.43 8.37 -4.78
N LEU A 23 7.11 8.29 -4.61
CA LEU A 23 6.15 8.35 -5.71
C LEU A 23 5.36 9.65 -5.67
N ASP A 24 5.83 10.63 -6.43
CA ASP A 24 5.09 11.87 -6.67
C ASP A 24 4.49 11.92 -8.09
N GLU A 25 3.88 13.05 -8.42
CA GLU A 25 3.25 13.29 -9.73
C GLU A 25 4.20 13.21 -10.92
N ASN A 26 5.52 13.27 -10.70
CA ASN A 26 6.54 13.19 -11.73
C ASN A 26 7.33 11.88 -11.69
N SER A 27 6.98 10.94 -10.80
CA SER A 27 7.68 9.66 -10.67
C SER A 27 7.69 8.85 -11.96
N ILE A 28 8.78 8.10 -12.18
CA ILE A 28 8.97 7.26 -13.38
C ILE A 28 7.85 6.22 -13.50
N ILE A 29 7.37 5.68 -12.38
CA ILE A 29 6.27 4.72 -12.35
C ILE A 29 4.99 5.36 -12.93
N ARG A 30 4.68 6.60 -12.53
CA ARG A 30 3.53 7.32 -13.08
C ARG A 30 3.68 7.60 -14.58
N GLN A 31 4.88 7.95 -15.02
CA GLN A 31 5.16 8.16 -16.45
C GLN A 31 4.98 6.88 -17.25
N LYS A 32 5.42 5.72 -16.74
CA LYS A 32 5.23 4.41 -17.38
C LYS A 32 3.76 4.02 -17.50
N ASN A 33 2.94 4.41 -16.52
CA ASN A 33 1.51 4.11 -16.46
C ASN A 33 0.63 5.26 -16.98
N SER A 34 1.19 6.22 -17.73
CA SER A 34 0.48 7.43 -18.17
C SER A 34 -0.82 7.14 -18.93
N ASP A 35 -0.80 6.14 -19.80
CA ASP A 35 -1.96 5.77 -20.62
C ASP A 35 -3.10 5.20 -19.77
N TYR A 36 -2.76 4.39 -18.78
CA TYR A 36 -3.74 3.83 -17.84
C TYR A 36 -4.45 4.96 -17.07
N TYR A 37 -3.70 5.93 -16.55
CA TYR A 37 -4.29 7.08 -15.86
C TYR A 37 -5.07 7.99 -16.79
N LYS A 38 -4.64 8.13 -18.04
CA LYS A 38 -5.41 8.85 -19.06
C LYS A 38 -6.78 8.20 -19.25
N GLY A 39 -6.85 6.87 -19.26
CA GLY A 39 -8.12 6.13 -19.33
C GLY A 39 -9.05 6.40 -18.14
N LEU A 40 -8.51 6.35 -16.92
CA LEU A 40 -9.27 6.71 -15.71
C LEU A 40 -9.79 8.16 -15.76
N LYS A 41 -8.95 9.09 -16.23
CA LYS A 41 -9.30 10.50 -16.39
C LYS A 41 -10.40 10.75 -17.43
N GLU A 42 -10.42 9.99 -18.53
CA GLU A 42 -11.53 10.05 -19.49
C GLU A 42 -12.86 9.61 -18.85
N GLU A 43 -12.79 8.79 -17.82
CA GLU A 43 -13.92 8.46 -16.96
C GLU A 43 -14.06 9.41 -15.76
N GLY A 44 -13.41 10.58 -15.73
CA GLY A 44 -13.58 11.57 -14.66
C GLY A 44 -12.98 11.19 -13.31
N ILE A 45 -12.10 10.18 -13.28
CA ILE A 45 -11.37 9.77 -12.08
C ILE A 45 -9.98 10.40 -12.11
N ASP A 46 -9.84 11.54 -11.45
CA ASP A 46 -8.60 12.35 -11.40
C ASP A 46 -7.85 12.28 -10.05
N TRP A 47 -8.46 11.66 -9.03
CA TRP A 47 -7.95 11.51 -7.67
C TRP A 47 -8.54 10.23 -7.06
N PRO A 48 -7.82 9.47 -6.20
CA PRO A 48 -6.48 9.75 -5.69
C PRO A 48 -5.35 9.34 -6.62
N ILE A 49 -4.27 10.11 -6.55
CA ILE A 49 -2.99 9.83 -7.21
C ILE A 49 -2.22 8.72 -6.47
N GLU A 50 -2.60 8.46 -5.22
CA GLU A 50 -1.84 7.72 -4.22
C GLU A 50 -2.04 6.20 -4.28
N ILE A 51 -2.94 5.68 -5.14
CA ILE A 51 -3.18 4.24 -5.33
C ILE A 51 -2.03 3.57 -6.14
N GLN A 52 -0.81 4.06 -5.98
CA GLN A 52 0.38 3.66 -6.74
C GLN A 52 1.50 3.14 -5.85
N GLY A 53 1.23 2.99 -4.54
CA GLY A 53 2.20 2.43 -3.61
C GLY A 53 2.71 1.05 -4.07
N GLY A 54 3.88 0.68 -3.58
CA GLY A 54 4.38 -0.68 -3.73
C GLY A 54 5.31 -1.07 -2.60
N GLY A 55 5.09 -2.24 -2.01
CA GLY A 55 5.96 -2.83 -0.99
C GLY A 55 6.39 -4.23 -1.41
N ARG A 56 7.70 -4.49 -1.45
CA ARG A 56 8.25 -5.79 -1.87
C ARG A 56 9.39 -6.24 -0.96
N SER A 57 9.51 -7.56 -0.81
CA SER A 57 10.62 -8.20 -0.10
C SER A 57 11.44 -9.02 -1.09
N PHE A 58 12.71 -8.67 -1.29
CA PHE A 58 13.64 -9.44 -2.10
C PHE A 58 14.30 -10.51 -1.23
N TYR A 59 13.69 -11.69 -1.15
CA TYR A 59 14.16 -12.80 -0.30
C TYR A 59 15.62 -13.21 -0.58
N ASN A 60 15.99 -13.26 -1.86
CA ASN A 60 17.34 -13.64 -2.31
C ASN A 60 18.43 -12.67 -1.81
N LYS A 61 18.13 -11.37 -1.82
CA LYS A 61 19.04 -10.30 -1.38
C LYS A 61 18.89 -9.96 0.11
N LYS A 62 17.80 -10.40 0.75
CA LYS A 62 17.36 -9.98 2.08
C LYS A 62 17.17 -8.47 2.19
N GLU A 63 16.61 -7.89 1.14
CA GLU A 63 16.37 -6.46 1.05
C GLU A 63 14.87 -6.17 0.99
N PHE A 64 14.44 -5.06 1.56
CA PHE A 64 13.12 -4.50 1.32
C PHE A 64 13.18 -3.41 0.25
N GLU A 65 12.11 -3.31 -0.54
CA GLU A 65 11.84 -2.18 -1.42
C GLU A 65 10.46 -1.62 -1.13
N ILE A 66 10.41 -0.29 -1.03
CA ILE A 66 9.19 0.43 -0.65
C ILE A 66 9.09 1.66 -1.55
N ALA A 67 8.00 1.73 -2.28
CA ALA A 67 7.59 2.85 -3.09
C ALA A 67 6.38 3.53 -2.43
N TYR A 68 6.58 4.70 -1.83
CA TYR A 68 5.54 5.38 -1.04
C TYR A 68 4.99 6.62 -1.76
N PRO A 69 3.66 6.81 -1.79
CA PRO A 69 3.03 7.97 -2.43
C PRO A 69 3.26 9.28 -1.67
N VAL A 70 3.43 10.36 -2.40
CA VAL A 70 3.49 11.75 -1.91
C VAL A 70 2.43 12.60 -2.60
N GLY A 71 1.19 12.38 -2.20
CA GLY A 71 0.05 13.17 -2.61
C GLY A 71 -0.80 13.55 -1.39
N ASP A 72 -2.12 13.43 -1.40
CA ASP A 72 -2.98 13.82 -0.26
C ASP A 72 -2.52 13.16 1.04
N VAL A 73 -2.37 13.96 2.10
CA VAL A 73 -1.65 13.57 3.33
C VAL A 73 -2.20 12.30 3.99
N PHE A 74 -3.53 12.14 4.07
CA PHE A 74 -4.12 11.01 4.80
C PHE A 74 -4.10 9.73 3.97
N LEU A 75 -4.38 9.82 2.68
CA LEU A 75 -4.29 8.68 1.77
C LEU A 75 -2.86 8.22 1.58
N SER A 76 -1.91 9.15 1.43
CA SER A 76 -0.50 8.81 1.29
C SER A 76 -0.02 8.02 2.51
N PHE A 77 -0.41 8.45 3.71
CA PHE A 77 -0.07 7.73 4.93
C PHE A 77 -0.74 6.35 5.01
N ALA A 78 -2.03 6.26 4.64
CA ALA A 78 -2.77 5.00 4.64
C ALA A 78 -2.17 3.97 3.66
N ILE A 79 -1.85 4.38 2.44
CA ILE A 79 -1.23 3.51 1.45
C ILE A 79 0.20 3.14 1.88
N THR A 80 1.00 4.09 2.36
CA THR A 80 2.36 3.78 2.86
C THR A 80 2.32 2.76 4.00
N ALA A 81 1.34 2.87 4.90
CA ALA A 81 1.12 1.90 5.96
C ALA A 81 0.83 0.50 5.42
N HIS A 82 -0.02 0.41 4.40
CA HIS A 82 -0.32 -0.83 3.68
C HIS A 82 0.91 -1.43 3.01
N GLU A 83 1.72 -0.64 2.28
CA GLU A 83 2.93 -1.14 1.63
C GLU A 83 3.94 -1.72 2.62
N LEU A 84 4.06 -1.10 3.80
CA LEU A 84 4.88 -1.61 4.90
C LEU A 84 4.33 -2.92 5.48
N GLY A 85 3.04 -3.21 5.28
CA GLY A 85 2.39 -4.47 5.60
C GLY A 85 2.88 -5.65 4.77
N HIS A 86 3.23 -5.42 3.50
CA HIS A 86 3.77 -6.45 2.60
C HIS A 86 5.16 -6.94 3.03
N LEU A 87 5.91 -6.14 3.77
CA LEU A 87 7.25 -6.52 4.20
C LEU A 87 7.21 -7.80 5.06
N ARG A 88 8.00 -8.79 4.63
CA ARG A 88 8.12 -10.13 5.24
C ARG A 88 6.88 -11.02 5.15
N GLN A 89 5.88 -10.67 4.33
CA GLN A 89 4.65 -11.46 4.21
C GLN A 89 4.89 -12.90 3.72
N GLY A 90 5.79 -13.08 2.75
CA GLY A 90 6.19 -14.40 2.25
C GLY A 90 7.15 -15.19 3.13
N GLU A 91 7.74 -14.59 4.18
CA GLU A 91 8.44 -15.39 5.21
C GLU A 91 7.46 -16.12 6.13
N ILE A 92 6.31 -15.50 6.38
CA ILE A 92 5.28 -16.01 7.29
C ILE A 92 4.39 -17.04 6.57
N ASN A 93 4.15 -16.83 5.27
CA ASN A 93 3.39 -17.75 4.46
C ASN A 93 4.16 -18.07 3.16
N PRO A 94 4.69 -19.31 3.02
CA PRO A 94 5.45 -19.74 1.84
C PRO A 94 4.69 -19.65 0.52
N LEU A 95 3.35 -19.57 0.53
CA LEU A 95 2.54 -19.29 -0.67
C LEU A 95 2.86 -17.93 -1.30
N PHE A 96 3.52 -17.02 -0.56
CA PHE A 96 3.87 -15.67 -0.99
C PHE A 96 5.38 -15.44 -1.02
N ALA A 97 6.18 -16.51 -0.91
CA ALA A 97 7.63 -16.44 -1.11
C ALA A 97 7.94 -16.58 -2.60
N ASP A 98 8.54 -15.56 -3.21
CA ASP A 98 9.06 -15.66 -4.57
C ASP A 98 10.07 -16.82 -4.65
N GLU A 99 9.74 -17.84 -5.44
CA GLU A 99 10.55 -19.06 -5.61
C GLU A 99 11.82 -18.78 -6.45
N GLU A 100 12.94 -18.46 -5.79
CA GLU A 100 14.27 -18.57 -6.42
C GLU A 100 15.30 -19.32 -5.55
N LEU A 101 14.85 -20.29 -4.73
CA LEU A 101 15.75 -21.26 -4.09
C LEU A 101 15.19 -22.69 -4.09
N GLY A 102 15.27 -23.34 -5.25
CA GLY A 102 15.58 -24.77 -5.37
C GLY A 102 14.70 -25.81 -4.67
N SER A 103 13.49 -25.47 -4.23
CA SER A 103 12.52 -26.44 -3.73
C SER A 103 11.48 -26.74 -4.80
N PRO A 104 11.10 -28.00 -5.03
CA PRO A 104 10.15 -28.35 -6.09
C PRO A 104 8.75 -27.81 -5.77
N SER A 105 8.37 -26.80 -6.54
CA SER A 105 7.05 -26.16 -6.59
C SER A 105 5.89 -27.14 -6.77
N PRO A 106 4.74 -26.99 -6.09
CA PRO A 106 3.47 -27.29 -6.72
C PRO A 106 3.12 -26.14 -7.68
N LYS A 107 3.71 -26.21 -8.89
CA LYS A 107 3.29 -25.56 -10.14
C LYS A 107 2.87 -24.07 -10.09
N LYS A 108 3.66 -23.20 -10.73
CA LYS A 108 3.21 -22.04 -11.53
C LYS A 108 1.97 -21.31 -10.99
N GLN A 109 2.12 -20.52 -9.93
CA GLN A 109 1.10 -19.54 -9.50
C GLN A 109 1.68 -18.32 -8.76
N ALA A 110 3.00 -18.27 -8.50
CA ALA A 110 3.64 -17.19 -7.72
C ALA A 110 4.04 -15.96 -8.54
N GLU A 111 3.97 -16.02 -9.88
CA GLU A 111 3.93 -14.82 -10.70
C GLU A 111 2.45 -14.53 -10.98
N THR A 112 1.96 -13.40 -10.44
CA THR A 112 0.73 -12.68 -10.81
C THR A 112 -0.64 -13.15 -10.29
N GLU A 113 -0.78 -13.88 -9.19
CA GLU A 113 -2.10 -13.99 -8.52
C GLU A 113 -2.22 -13.01 -7.35
N PHE A 114 -2.97 -11.91 -7.55
CA PHE A 114 -3.58 -11.17 -6.46
C PHE A 114 -4.41 -12.14 -5.60
N HIS A 115 -4.04 -12.25 -4.33
CA HIS A 115 -4.86 -12.94 -3.35
C HIS A 115 -5.56 -11.86 -2.50
N PRO A 116 -6.89 -11.69 -2.56
CA PRO A 116 -7.59 -10.70 -1.74
C PRO A 116 -7.23 -10.81 -0.24
N ASP A 117 -6.95 -12.03 0.21
CA ASP A 117 -6.50 -12.33 1.57
C ASP A 117 -5.08 -11.79 1.88
N THR A 118 -4.17 -11.71 0.89
CA THR A 118 -2.83 -11.13 1.09
C THR A 118 -2.88 -9.63 1.26
N GLU A 119 -3.72 -8.98 0.48
CA GLU A 119 -3.87 -7.52 0.52
C GLU A 119 -4.56 -7.10 1.80
N GLN A 120 -5.62 -7.81 2.19
CA GLN A 120 -6.28 -7.59 3.47
C GLN A 120 -5.32 -7.80 4.66
N ASP A 121 -4.49 -8.86 4.63
CA ASP A 121 -3.43 -9.10 5.63
C ASP A 121 -2.42 -7.95 5.67
N ALA A 122 -1.95 -7.46 4.52
CA ALA A 122 -1.02 -6.34 4.46
C ALA A 122 -1.63 -5.05 5.06
N TRP A 123 -2.88 -4.73 4.72
CA TRP A 123 -3.61 -3.61 5.33
C TRP A 123 -3.71 -3.73 6.86
N GLN A 124 -4.02 -4.92 7.38
CA GLN A 124 -4.12 -5.15 8.82
C GLN A 124 -2.76 -5.05 9.51
N ARG A 125 -1.76 -5.80 9.01
CA ARG A 125 -0.40 -5.85 9.58
C ARG A 125 0.29 -4.51 9.51
N GLY A 126 0.11 -3.76 8.43
CA GLY A 126 0.59 -2.40 8.30
C GLY A 126 0.15 -1.52 9.48
N LEU A 127 -1.16 -1.49 9.75
CA LEU A 127 -1.72 -0.71 10.86
C LEU A 127 -1.24 -1.22 12.24
N GLU A 128 -1.24 -2.53 12.46
CA GLU A 128 -0.78 -3.14 13.72
C GLU A 128 0.70 -2.83 13.99
N ARG A 129 1.55 -2.90 12.97
CA ARG A 129 2.98 -2.56 13.08
C ARG A 129 3.19 -1.09 13.38
N ILE A 130 2.40 -0.19 12.80
CA ILE A 130 2.48 1.24 13.15
C ILE A 130 2.14 1.43 14.63
N LYS A 131 1.04 0.83 15.10
CA LYS A 131 0.62 0.90 16.51
C LYS A 131 1.71 0.38 17.46
N LYS A 132 2.41 -0.68 17.05
CA LYS A 132 3.47 -1.33 17.84
C LYS A 132 4.79 -0.56 17.83
N HIS A 133 5.25 -0.13 16.65
CA HIS A 133 6.64 0.31 16.43
C HIS A 133 6.80 1.82 16.23
N CYS A 134 5.75 2.48 15.73
CA CYS A 134 5.77 3.89 15.35
C CYS A 134 4.48 4.63 15.80
N PRO A 135 4.00 4.44 17.06
CA PRO A 135 2.73 5.02 17.51
C PRO A 135 2.73 6.55 17.48
N GLU A 136 3.90 7.18 17.56
CA GLU A 136 4.05 8.63 17.45
C GLU A 136 3.62 9.17 16.08
N TYR A 137 3.84 8.42 14.99
CA TYR A 137 3.39 8.80 13.66
C TYR A 137 1.88 8.64 13.51
N LEU A 138 1.30 7.60 14.10
CA LEU A 138 -0.15 7.45 14.17
C LEU A 138 -0.81 8.59 14.96
N LYS A 139 -0.20 8.98 16.09
CA LYS A 139 -0.66 10.13 16.87
C LYS A 139 -0.50 11.45 16.10
N LEU A 140 0.59 11.62 15.36
CA LEU A 140 0.83 12.80 14.52
C LEU A 140 -0.26 12.93 13.44
N ILE A 141 -0.52 11.85 12.70
CA ILE A 141 -1.53 11.85 11.63
C ILE A 141 -2.93 12.02 12.20
N ASP A 142 -3.27 11.38 13.33
CA ASP A 142 -4.58 11.53 13.95
C ASP A 142 -4.80 12.95 14.48
N ASN A 143 -3.80 13.56 15.15
CA ASN A 143 -3.88 14.97 15.54
C ASN A 143 -4.13 15.90 14.35
N LYS A 144 -3.53 15.59 13.20
CA LYS A 144 -3.74 16.34 11.97
C LYS A 144 -5.15 16.10 11.42
N PHE A 145 -5.61 14.85 11.42
CA PHE A 145 -6.96 14.45 11.03
C PHE A 145 -8.03 15.19 11.83
N GLN A 146 -7.87 15.25 13.16
CA GLN A 146 -8.78 15.98 14.05
C GLN A 146 -8.82 17.49 13.75
N LYS A 147 -7.72 18.10 13.28
CA LYS A 147 -7.73 19.52 12.86
C LYS A 147 -8.56 19.72 11.59
N TYR A 148 -8.40 18.85 10.60
CA TYR A 148 -9.22 18.88 9.38
C TYR A 148 -10.69 18.61 9.69
N LYS A 149 -10.97 17.72 10.65
CA LYS A 149 -12.31 17.43 11.14
C LYS A 149 -13.02 18.63 11.73
N LYS A 150 -12.31 19.44 12.51
CA LYS A 150 -12.85 20.71 13.04
C LYS A 150 -13.22 21.72 11.96
N ASN A 151 -12.64 21.59 10.76
CA ASN A 151 -12.94 22.43 9.60
C ASN A 151 -14.00 21.81 8.67
N GLY A 152 -14.70 20.76 9.12
CA GLY A 152 -15.81 20.13 8.39
C GLY A 152 -15.42 19.02 7.42
N LYS A 153 -14.12 18.72 7.24
CA LYS A 153 -13.67 17.56 6.46
C LYS A 153 -13.82 16.28 7.28
N PHE A 154 -13.98 15.12 6.66
CA PHE A 154 -14.00 13.83 7.37
C PHE A 154 -15.00 13.73 8.54
N SER A 155 -16.08 14.51 8.53
CA SER A 155 -16.98 14.65 9.69
C SER A 155 -17.62 13.34 10.11
N GLN A 156 -17.78 12.40 9.19
CA GLN A 156 -18.39 11.10 9.41
C GLN A 156 -17.43 10.06 10.00
N PHE A 157 -16.12 10.32 10.02
CA PHE A 157 -15.15 9.43 10.66
C PHE A 157 -14.79 9.97 12.05
N LYS A 158 -14.78 9.13 13.07
CA LYS A 158 -14.37 9.46 14.44
C LYS A 158 -12.93 9.94 14.49
N ASP A 159 -12.03 9.19 13.87
CA ASP A 159 -10.58 9.36 13.90
C ASP A 159 -9.93 8.85 12.61
N PHE A 160 -8.61 9.00 12.50
CA PHE A 160 -7.87 8.54 11.32
C PHE A 160 -7.98 7.02 11.12
N GLU A 161 -8.09 6.23 12.20
CA GLU A 161 -8.19 4.78 12.08
C GLU A 161 -9.51 4.34 11.44
N GLU A 162 -10.62 5.03 11.74
CA GLU A 162 -11.90 4.78 11.06
C GLU A 162 -11.82 5.14 9.57
N PHE A 163 -11.19 6.26 9.23
CA PHE A 163 -10.92 6.61 7.83
C PHE A 163 -10.03 5.58 7.14
N TYR A 164 -8.98 5.10 7.82
CA TYR A 164 -8.11 4.04 7.30
C TYR A 164 -8.90 2.78 6.94
N LYS A 165 -9.81 2.32 7.81
CA LYS A 165 -10.66 1.14 7.54
C LYS A 165 -11.58 1.34 6.34
N TYR A 166 -12.10 2.56 6.16
CA TYR A 166 -12.86 2.91 4.97
C TYR A 166 -11.99 2.85 3.70
N VAL A 167 -10.78 3.42 3.74
CA VAL A 167 -9.80 3.33 2.64
C VAL A 167 -9.47 1.87 2.30
N VAL A 168 -9.25 1.01 3.29
CA VAL A 168 -9.03 -0.43 3.08
C VAL A 168 -10.18 -1.04 2.26
N SER A 169 -11.41 -0.73 2.63
CA SER A 169 -12.60 -1.30 2.00
C SER A 169 -12.74 -0.84 0.55
N VAL A 170 -12.43 0.43 0.29
CA VAL A 170 -12.38 1.02 -1.06
C VAL A 170 -11.25 0.39 -1.89
N SER A 171 -10.03 0.34 -1.35
CA SER A 171 -8.86 -0.19 -2.05
C SER A 171 -9.02 -1.65 -2.43
N LEU A 172 -9.46 -2.52 -1.52
CA LEU A 172 -9.70 -3.93 -1.82
C LEU A 172 -10.74 -4.12 -2.93
N ARG A 173 -11.75 -3.22 -2.97
CA ARG A 173 -12.77 -3.23 -4.02
C ARG A 173 -12.20 -2.81 -5.38
N ILE A 174 -11.39 -1.76 -5.41
CA ILE A 174 -10.69 -1.29 -6.62
C ILE A 174 -9.75 -2.37 -7.14
N THR A 175 -8.96 -3.01 -6.28
CA THR A 175 -8.03 -4.05 -6.73
C THR A 175 -8.78 -5.25 -7.33
N SER A 176 -9.86 -5.70 -6.69
CA SER A 176 -10.74 -6.75 -7.25
C SER A 176 -11.33 -6.39 -8.63
N PHE A 177 -11.48 -5.10 -8.94
CA PHE A 177 -11.90 -4.68 -10.28
C PHE A 177 -10.74 -4.70 -11.28
N ASN A 178 -9.54 -4.32 -10.84
CA ASN A 178 -8.34 -4.30 -11.67
C ASN A 178 -7.92 -5.71 -12.14
N ASP A 179 -8.06 -6.72 -11.27
CA ASP A 179 -7.71 -8.12 -11.57
C ASP A 179 -8.41 -8.66 -12.83
N LYS A 180 -9.59 -8.14 -13.16
CA LYS A 180 -10.36 -8.57 -14.33
C LYS A 180 -9.67 -8.25 -15.67
N PHE A 181 -8.66 -7.37 -15.64
CA PHE A 181 -7.99 -6.86 -16.83
C PHE A 181 -6.47 -7.00 -16.76
N GLU A 182 -5.91 -7.42 -15.63
CA GLU A 182 -4.47 -7.39 -15.38
C GLU A 182 -3.71 -8.29 -16.37
N ASP A 183 -4.18 -9.52 -16.56
CA ASP A 183 -3.54 -10.52 -17.44
C ASP A 183 -3.85 -10.35 -18.94
N ASP A 184 -4.81 -9.50 -19.30
CA ASP A 184 -5.20 -9.34 -20.70
C ASP A 184 -4.26 -8.35 -21.42
N ASN A 185 -3.14 -8.87 -21.94
CA ASN A 185 -2.18 -8.11 -22.73
C ASN A 185 -2.71 -7.67 -24.11
N THR A 186 -3.91 -8.08 -24.50
CA THR A 186 -4.53 -7.66 -25.76
C THR A 186 -5.28 -6.34 -25.63
N VAL A 187 -5.64 -5.95 -24.40
CA VAL A 187 -6.33 -4.69 -24.12
C VAL A 187 -5.31 -3.58 -23.86
N PRO A 188 -5.32 -2.47 -24.64
CA PRO A 188 -4.43 -1.34 -24.40
C PRO A 188 -4.61 -0.76 -22.99
N ASN A 189 -3.51 -0.32 -22.36
CA ASN A 189 -3.53 0.24 -21.00
C ASN A 189 -4.55 1.38 -20.82
N ILE A 190 -4.72 2.24 -21.83
CA ILE A 190 -5.74 3.29 -21.80
C ILE A 190 -7.15 2.73 -21.69
N GLU A 191 -7.47 1.65 -22.40
CA GLU A 191 -8.79 1.01 -22.31
C GLU A 191 -8.95 0.27 -20.99
N LYS A 192 -7.89 -0.36 -20.44
CA LYS A 192 -7.92 -0.94 -19.09
C LYS A 192 -8.31 0.12 -18.04
N GLY A 193 -7.70 1.30 -18.11
CA GLY A 193 -8.05 2.44 -17.24
C GLY A 193 -9.50 2.90 -17.40
N ARG A 194 -10.01 2.98 -18.64
CA ARG A 194 -11.42 3.32 -18.90
C ARG A 194 -12.39 2.27 -18.36
N LEU A 195 -12.07 0.98 -18.53
CA LEU A 195 -12.91 -0.12 -18.04
C LEU A 195 -12.95 -0.13 -16.51
N LEU A 196 -11.82 0.05 -15.84
CA LEU A 196 -11.77 0.20 -14.39
C LEU A 196 -12.62 1.40 -13.94
N GLY A 197 -12.49 2.56 -14.60
CA GLY A 197 -13.26 3.75 -14.24
C GLY A 197 -14.76 3.57 -14.36
N LYS A 198 -15.23 2.82 -15.37
CA LYS A 198 -16.64 2.43 -15.51
C LYS A 198 -17.10 1.51 -14.37
N MET A 199 -16.24 0.63 -13.86
CA MET A 199 -16.56 -0.25 -12.74
C MET A 199 -16.66 0.52 -11.43
N ILE A 200 -15.69 1.40 -11.16
CA ILE A 200 -15.68 2.28 -9.99
C ILE A 200 -16.99 3.09 -9.91
N LYS A 201 -17.42 3.71 -11.02
CA LYS A 201 -18.67 4.50 -11.04
C LYS A 201 -19.94 3.70 -10.75
N LYS A 202 -19.94 2.39 -11.02
CA LYS A 202 -21.11 1.53 -10.86
C LYS A 202 -21.23 0.97 -9.45
N ASP A 203 -20.13 0.92 -8.72
CA ASP A 203 -20.09 0.39 -7.37
C ASP A 203 -20.32 1.50 -6.35
N GLU A 204 -21.30 1.34 -5.47
CA GLU A 204 -21.75 2.41 -4.56
C GLU A 204 -20.62 2.92 -3.66
N LEU A 205 -19.85 2.01 -3.05
CA LEU A 205 -18.80 2.36 -2.09
C LEU A 205 -17.68 3.15 -2.76
N THR A 206 -17.15 2.63 -3.87
CA THR A 206 -16.07 3.30 -4.60
C THR A 206 -16.58 4.58 -5.27
N ASN A 207 -17.76 4.58 -5.89
CA ASN A 207 -18.33 5.79 -6.48
C ASN A 207 -18.54 6.89 -5.43
N ASP A 208 -18.98 6.56 -4.21
CA ASP A 208 -19.07 7.50 -3.09
C ASP A 208 -17.68 8.05 -2.73
N PHE A 209 -16.67 7.17 -2.64
CA PHE A 209 -15.25 7.52 -2.43
C PHE A 209 -14.77 8.63 -3.38
N PHE A 210 -15.03 8.45 -4.68
CA PHE A 210 -14.54 9.33 -5.74
C PHE A 210 -15.40 10.58 -5.97
N ASN A 211 -16.67 10.61 -5.55
CA ASN A 211 -17.54 11.78 -5.74
C ASN A 211 -17.60 12.71 -4.52
N ASN A 212 -17.27 12.23 -3.31
CA ASN A 212 -17.23 13.07 -2.10
C ASN A 212 -15.84 13.64 -1.81
N GLN A 213 -15.03 13.91 -2.86
CA GLN A 213 -13.68 14.48 -2.71
C GLN A 213 -13.69 15.79 -1.91
N GLU A 214 -14.74 16.60 -2.02
CA GLU A 214 -14.86 17.83 -1.24
C GLU A 214 -14.92 17.59 0.27
N GLN A 215 -15.29 16.40 0.73
CA GLN A 215 -15.29 16.07 2.15
C GLN A 215 -13.97 15.44 2.62
N TRP A 216 -13.23 14.76 1.75
CA TRP A 216 -12.08 13.91 2.17
C TRP A 216 -10.75 14.27 1.54
N ARG A 217 -10.73 15.03 0.46
CA ARG A 217 -9.50 15.57 -0.10
C ARG A 217 -9.11 16.81 0.67
N THR A 218 -7.92 16.82 1.24
CA THR A 218 -7.36 17.97 1.95
C THR A 218 -6.73 18.97 0.99
N GLY A 219 -6.20 18.48 -0.14
CA GLY A 219 -5.35 19.26 -1.04
C GLY A 219 -3.94 19.51 -0.49
N GLU A 220 -3.65 19.04 0.73
CA GLU A 220 -2.34 19.12 1.34
C GLU A 220 -1.52 17.88 0.94
N LYS A 221 -0.36 18.12 0.32
CA LYS A 221 0.58 17.03 0.03
C LYS A 221 1.20 16.50 1.34
N ALA A 222 1.40 15.20 1.42
CA ALA A 222 2.13 14.57 2.52
C ALA A 222 3.55 15.15 2.60
N ASP A 223 4.03 15.35 3.83
CA ASP A 223 5.39 15.82 4.04
C ASP A 223 6.38 14.71 3.69
N ARG A 224 7.20 14.95 2.67
CA ARG A 224 8.20 14.00 2.14
C ARG A 224 9.18 13.53 3.21
N ASN A 225 9.65 14.46 4.06
CA ASN A 225 10.63 14.13 5.09
C ASN A 225 9.99 13.27 6.17
N ILE A 226 8.76 13.61 6.59
CA ILE A 226 8.03 12.83 7.59
C ILE A 226 7.73 11.42 7.07
N LEU A 227 7.26 11.27 5.83
CA LEU A 227 6.99 9.95 5.24
C LEU A 227 8.27 9.13 5.07
N LYS A 228 9.36 9.74 4.60
CA LYS A 228 10.64 9.03 4.45
C LYS A 228 11.19 8.53 5.80
N GLU A 229 11.15 9.38 6.83
CA GLU A 229 11.56 9.00 8.19
C GLU A 229 10.65 7.92 8.78
N PHE A 230 9.33 8.03 8.56
CA PHE A 230 8.36 7.01 8.93
C PHE A 230 8.67 5.65 8.29
N VAL A 231 8.86 5.62 6.97
CA VAL A 231 9.19 4.41 6.19
C VAL A 231 10.49 3.78 6.69
N LYS A 232 11.56 4.57 6.81
CA LYS A 232 12.87 4.11 7.31
C LYS A 232 12.72 3.47 8.69
N LYS A 233 12.06 4.17 9.62
CA LYS A 233 11.92 3.70 11.00
C LYS A 233 11.10 2.42 11.08
N MET A 234 9.94 2.38 10.41
CA MET A 234 9.07 1.19 10.36
C MET A 234 9.80 -0.01 9.78
N ALA A 235 10.46 0.15 8.64
CA ALA A 235 11.13 -0.96 7.97
C ALA A 235 12.30 -1.52 8.79
N ILE A 236 13.10 -0.66 9.44
CA ILE A 236 14.14 -1.10 10.39
C ILE A 236 13.50 -1.93 11.51
N LYS A 237 12.38 -1.47 12.08
CA LYS A 237 11.68 -2.19 13.15
C LYS A 237 11.13 -3.54 12.68
N ILE A 238 10.60 -3.61 11.46
CA ILE A 238 10.12 -4.85 10.83
C ILE A 238 11.28 -5.84 10.59
N ALA A 239 12.44 -5.34 10.14
CA ALA A 239 13.65 -6.13 9.97
C ALA A 239 14.20 -6.70 11.30
N GLU A 240 13.99 -5.97 12.40
CA GLU A 240 14.38 -6.37 13.75
C GLU A 240 13.40 -7.34 14.42
N GLU A 241 12.20 -7.59 13.87
CA GLU A 241 11.24 -8.52 14.46
C GLU A 241 11.81 -9.95 14.48
N ALA A 242 12.12 -10.46 15.68
CA ALA A 242 12.49 -11.86 15.89
C ALA A 242 11.28 -12.79 15.75
N TYR A 243 11.53 -14.04 15.38
CA TYR A 243 10.57 -15.15 15.52
C TYR A 243 10.61 -15.71 16.93
#